data_AF-A0A101XHX8-F1
#
_entry.id   AF-A0A101XHX8-F1
#
_cell.length_a   1.000
_cell.length_b   1.000
_cell.length_c   1.000
_cell.angle_alpha   90.00
_cell.angle_beta   90.00
_cell.angle_gamma   90.00
#
_symmetry.space_group_name_H-M   'P 1'
#
loop_
_entity.id
_entity.type
_entity.pdbx_description
1 polymer ?
#
loop_
_entity_poly.entity_id
_entity_poly.type
_entity_poly.pdbx_seq_one_letter_code
_entity_poly.pdbx_strand_id
1 'polypeptide(L)'
;MLLINSTVNALDPDEEYVVLPISILEKLIRYSMSFCENRCPAGRDPGTCIYLTKLAPALGLGHTPCYSDYGVYRRENFERVIKDTEGKYGLDRVSLLKMRRSTLETEIDLMELEFAIGVLKSMDESKPIYVVKGGDLSIRNAKRI
;
A
#
# COMPACT_ATOMS: atom_id res chain seq x y z
N MET A 1 -37.10 -14.40 4.13
CA MET A 1 -36.66 -13.00 4.31
C MET A 1 -35.26 -13.07 4.93
N LEU A 2 -34.22 -13.07 4.10
CA LEU A 2 -32.83 -13.15 4.56
C LEU A 2 -32.38 -11.76 5.00
N LEU A 3 -32.22 -11.58 6.30
CA LEU A 3 -31.53 -10.42 6.87
C LEU A 3 -30.06 -10.52 6.47
N ILE A 4 -29.66 -9.75 5.45
CA ILE A 4 -28.25 -9.57 5.12
C ILE A 4 -27.67 -8.74 6.26
N ASN A 5 -26.86 -9.40 7.11
CA ASN A 5 -26.10 -8.78 8.19
C ASN A 5 -25.26 -7.64 7.61
N SER A 6 -25.67 -6.41 7.88
CA SER A 6 -24.90 -5.20 7.64
C SER A 6 -23.74 -5.16 8.63
N THR A 7 -22.63 -5.82 8.30
CA THR A 7 -21.34 -5.58 8.99
C THR A 7 -20.81 -4.22 8.54
N VAL A 8 -21.43 -3.16 9.03
CA VAL A 8 -20.76 -1.87 9.17
C VAL A 8 -19.75 -2.09 10.28
N ASN A 9 -18.50 -2.34 9.92
CA ASN A 9 -17.41 -2.30 10.89
C ASN A 9 -17.45 -0.91 11.53
N ALA A 10 -17.86 -0.87 12.80
CA ALA A 10 -17.78 0.35 13.59
C ALA A 10 -16.31 0.78 13.62
N LEU A 11 -16.08 2.09 13.56
CA LEU A 11 -14.75 2.62 13.82
C LEU A 11 -14.25 2.13 15.18
N ASP A 12 -12.93 1.97 15.30
CA ASP A 12 -12.30 1.63 16.56
C ASP A 12 -12.56 2.79 17.56
N PRO A 13 -13.27 2.55 18.68
CA PRO A 13 -13.63 3.62 19.61
C PRO A 13 -12.41 4.28 20.29
N ASP A 14 -11.26 3.59 20.32
CA ASP A 14 -10.03 4.08 20.96
C ASP A 14 -9.10 4.78 19.96
N GLU A 15 -9.43 4.81 18.66
CA GLU A 15 -8.65 5.47 17.62
C GLU A 15 -9.20 6.87 17.31
N GLU A 16 -8.30 7.85 17.16
CA GLU A 16 -8.66 9.18 16.69
C GLU A 16 -8.76 9.22 15.16
N TYR A 17 -9.87 9.77 14.65
CA TYR A 17 -10.11 9.92 13.22
C TYR A 17 -10.21 11.38 12.81
N VAL A 18 -9.64 11.71 11.66
CA VAL A 18 -9.73 13.05 11.05
C VAL A 18 -10.70 13.04 9.87
N VAL A 19 -11.57 14.06 9.82
CA VAL A 19 -12.35 14.36 8.61
C VAL A 19 -11.65 15.46 7.85
N LEU A 20 -11.23 15.15 6.62
CA LEU A 20 -10.48 16.06 5.77
C LEU A 20 -11.23 16.28 4.44
N PRO A 21 -11.39 17.54 3.98
CA PRO A 21 -11.86 17.79 2.63
C PRO A 21 -10.96 17.11 1.59
N ILE A 22 -11.57 16.51 0.58
CA ILE A 22 -10.84 15.82 -0.51
C ILE A 22 -9.79 16.74 -1.13
N SER A 23 -10.08 18.02 -1.32
CA SER A 23 -9.14 19.00 -1.90
C SER A 23 -7.89 19.22 -1.05
N ILE A 24 -7.93 18.99 0.26
CA ILE A 24 -6.73 19.03 1.11
C ILE A 24 -5.99 17.69 1.02
N LEU A 25 -6.71 16.57 1.05
CA LEU A 25 -6.11 15.24 0.88
C LEU A 25 -5.34 15.16 -0.45
N GLU A 26 -5.92 15.64 -1.56
CA GLU A 26 -5.27 15.69 -2.86
C GLU A 26 -3.93 16.43 -2.83
N LYS A 27 -3.83 17.55 -2.11
CA LYS A 27 -2.56 18.30 -1.97
C LYS A 27 -1.50 17.47 -1.24
N LEU A 28 -1.89 16.78 -0.18
CA LEU A 28 -1.00 15.90 0.57
C LEU A 28 -0.52 14.74 -0.30
N ILE A 29 -1.43 14.08 -1.03
CA ILE A 29 -1.09 12.96 -1.91
C ILE A 29 -0.19 13.41 -3.06
N ARG A 30 -0.44 14.56 -3.69
CA ARG A 30 0.45 15.12 -4.72
C ARG A 30 1.85 15.40 -4.17
N TYR A 31 1.94 15.97 -2.97
CA TYR A 31 3.22 16.20 -2.31
C TYR A 31 3.95 14.87 -2.05
N SER A 32 3.26 13.85 -1.54
CA SER A 32 3.84 12.52 -1.32
C SER A 32 4.28 11.85 -2.62
N MET A 33 3.53 11.96 -3.71
CA MET A 33 3.93 11.40 -5.01
C MET A 33 5.18 12.07 -5.58
N SER A 34 5.41 13.36 -5.32
CA SER A 34 6.65 14.04 -5.73
C SER A 34 7.91 13.43 -5.09
N PHE A 35 7.77 12.84 -3.90
CA PHE A 35 8.85 12.09 -3.26
C PHE A 35 9.14 10.77 -4.00
N CYS A 36 8.10 10.10 -4.52
CA CYS A 36 8.24 8.83 -5.24
C CYS A 36 8.97 8.96 -6.57
N GLU A 37 8.82 10.10 -7.25
CA GLU A 37 9.44 10.40 -8.56
C GLU A 37 10.94 10.71 -8.46
N ASN A 38 11.37 11.31 -7.35
CA ASN A 38 12.69 11.95 -7.24
C ASN A 38 13.69 11.21 -6.33
N ARG A 39 13.31 10.06 -5.75
CA ARG A 39 14.15 9.34 -4.78
C ARG A 39 14.25 7.85 -5.03
N CYS A 40 15.38 7.29 -4.57
CA CYS A 40 15.67 5.86 -4.59
C CYS A 40 14.54 5.05 -3.92
N PRO A 41 14.09 3.92 -4.52
CA PRO A 41 13.07 3.04 -3.94
C PRO A 41 13.39 2.52 -2.53
N ALA A 42 14.66 2.41 -2.16
CA ALA A 42 15.09 1.95 -0.85
C ALA A 42 14.58 2.81 0.32
N GLY A 43 14.26 4.09 0.06
CA GLY A 43 13.67 4.98 1.06
C GLY A 43 12.14 4.97 1.12
N ARG A 44 11.47 4.08 0.37
CA ARG A 44 10.01 4.00 0.33
C ARG A 44 9.50 3.16 1.49
N ASP A 45 8.46 3.66 2.14
CA ASP A 45 7.73 2.91 3.17
C ASP A 45 6.61 2.07 2.51
N PRO A 46 6.65 0.73 2.59
CA PRO A 46 5.64 -0.14 1.99
C PRO A 46 4.21 0.16 2.46
N GLY A 47 4.04 0.53 3.73
CA GLY A 47 2.74 0.87 4.32
C GLY A 47 2.09 2.07 3.66
N THR A 48 2.88 3.13 3.49
CA THR A 48 2.49 4.35 2.77
C THR A 48 2.13 4.05 1.31
N CYS A 49 2.88 3.17 0.63
CA CYS A 49 2.60 2.79 -0.75
C CYS A 49 1.22 2.11 -0.92
N ILE A 50 0.74 1.33 0.06
CA ILE A 50 -0.62 0.75 0.01
C ILE A 50 -1.68 1.86 -0.11
N TYR A 51 -1.56 2.91 0.70
CA TYR A 51 -2.54 3.99 0.69
C TYR A 51 -2.42 4.86 -0.55
N LEU A 52 -1.21 5.20 -0.98
CA LEU A 52 -0.99 6.01 -2.18
C LEU A 52 -1.54 5.34 -3.44
N THR A 53 -1.31 4.03 -3.60
CA THR A 53 -1.77 3.28 -4.78
C THR A 53 -3.29 3.14 -4.85
N LYS A 54 -3.98 3.18 -3.70
CA LYS A 54 -5.46 3.22 -3.63
C LYS A 54 -6.00 4.64 -3.83
N LEU A 55 -5.42 5.62 -3.14
CA LEU A 55 -5.92 7.00 -3.09
C LEU A 55 -5.71 7.75 -4.40
N ALA A 56 -4.52 7.66 -5.01
CA ALA A 56 -4.20 8.43 -6.22
C ALA A 56 -5.22 8.20 -7.37
N PRO A 57 -5.53 6.94 -7.78
CA PRO A 57 -6.53 6.72 -8.82
C PRO A 57 -7.95 7.06 -8.35
N ALA A 58 -8.29 6.81 -7.09
CA ALA A 58 -9.61 7.13 -6.53
C ALA A 58 -9.91 8.63 -6.54
N LEU A 59 -8.87 9.47 -6.46
CA LEU A 59 -8.92 10.93 -6.52
C LEU A 59 -8.71 11.48 -7.94
N GLY A 60 -8.61 10.62 -8.97
CA GLY A 60 -8.36 11.06 -10.35
C GLY A 60 -6.97 11.67 -10.57
N LEU A 61 -6.01 11.37 -9.70
CA LEU A 61 -4.63 11.87 -9.78
C LEU A 61 -3.73 11.00 -10.68
N GLY A 62 -4.27 9.92 -11.24
CA GLY A 62 -3.51 8.93 -12.00
C GLY A 62 -2.92 7.83 -11.11
N HIS A 63 -1.98 7.07 -11.66
CA HIS A 63 -1.28 6.01 -10.94
C HIS A 63 0.02 6.54 -10.32
N THR A 64 0.44 5.91 -9.21
CA THR A 64 1.76 6.16 -8.62
C THR A 64 2.88 5.76 -9.58
N PRO A 65 4.07 6.38 -9.53
CA PRO A 65 5.18 6.08 -10.45
C PRO A 65 5.54 4.59 -10.54
N CYS A 66 5.51 3.86 -9.42
CA CYS A 66 5.84 2.44 -9.35
C CYS A 66 4.78 1.50 -9.98
N TYR A 67 3.70 2.04 -10.54
CA TYR A 67 2.68 1.24 -11.23
C TYR A 67 3.22 0.59 -12.50
N SER A 68 4.22 1.19 -13.16
CA SER A 68 4.90 0.54 -14.29
C SER A 68 5.60 -0.77 -13.89
N ASP A 69 6.11 -0.82 -12.66
CA ASP A 69 6.98 -1.89 -12.19
C ASP A 69 6.14 -3.02 -11.54
N TYR A 70 5.20 -2.64 -10.68
CA TYR A 70 4.40 -3.59 -9.90
C TYR A 70 2.95 -3.74 -10.39
N GLY A 71 2.50 -2.87 -11.29
CA GLY A 71 1.10 -2.78 -11.68
C GLY A 71 0.19 -2.40 -10.53
N VAL A 72 -1.03 -2.96 -10.53
CA VAL A 72 -1.94 -2.86 -9.39
C VAL A 72 -1.32 -3.61 -8.22
N TYR A 73 -1.33 -2.99 -7.03
CA TYR A 73 -0.84 -3.61 -5.81
C TYR A 73 -1.77 -4.75 -5.35
N ARG A 74 -1.57 -5.93 -5.95
CA ARG A 74 -2.26 -7.17 -5.59
C ARG A 74 -1.30 -8.10 -4.88
N ARG A 75 -1.82 -8.87 -3.92
CA ARG A 75 -1.04 -9.83 -3.12
C ARG A 75 -0.22 -10.77 -4.00
N GLU A 76 -0.82 -11.27 -5.08
CA GLU A 76 -0.19 -12.25 -5.98
C GLU A 76 1.06 -11.68 -6.68
N ASN A 77 1.08 -10.37 -6.97
CA ASN A 77 2.21 -9.73 -7.63
C ASN A 77 3.46 -9.73 -6.73
N PHE A 78 3.29 -9.43 -5.44
CA PHE A 78 4.38 -9.39 -4.48
C PHE A 78 4.79 -10.79 -4.01
N GLU A 79 3.85 -11.72 -3.89
CA GLU A 79 4.16 -13.12 -3.63
C GLU A 79 5.00 -13.73 -4.76
N ARG A 80 4.74 -13.35 -6.01
CA ARG A 80 5.57 -13.75 -7.15
C ARG A 80 6.99 -13.19 -7.05
N VAL A 81 7.16 -11.89 -6.74
CA VAL A 81 8.50 -11.29 -6.52
C VAL A 81 9.29 -12.12 -5.51
N ILE A 82 8.68 -12.45 -4.37
CA ILE A 82 9.34 -13.26 -3.34
C ILE A 82 9.73 -14.64 -3.87
N LYS A 83 8.82 -15.34 -4.57
CA LYS A 83 9.10 -16.68 -5.12
C LYS A 83 10.18 -16.65 -6.20
N ASP A 84 10.20 -15.63 -7.03
CA ASP A 84 11.21 -15.47 -8.08
C ASP A 84 12.60 -15.25 -7.45
N THR A 85 12.70 -14.44 -6.38
CA THR A 85 13.95 -14.28 -5.62
C THR A 85 14.35 -15.57 -4.89
N GLU A 86 13.41 -16.24 -4.21
CA GLU A 86 13.65 -17.54 -3.55
C GLU A 86 14.17 -18.58 -4.56
N GLY A 87 13.58 -18.63 -5.76
CA GLY A 87 14.00 -19.50 -6.86
C GLY A 87 15.37 -19.15 -7.43
N LYS A 88 15.68 -17.86 -7.60
CA LYS A 88 16.97 -17.37 -8.12
C LYS A 88 18.16 -17.80 -7.26
N TYR A 89 17.98 -17.78 -5.94
CA TYR A 89 19.05 -18.06 -4.98
C TYR A 89 18.97 -19.45 -4.36
N GLY A 90 17.87 -20.18 -4.56
CA GLY A 90 17.65 -21.50 -3.95
C GLY A 90 17.54 -21.45 -2.42
N LEU A 91 17.14 -20.31 -1.87
CA LEU A 91 17.04 -20.05 -0.43
C LEU A 91 15.64 -19.54 -0.09
N ASP A 92 15.15 -19.86 1.10
CA ASP A 92 13.92 -19.25 1.61
C ASP A 92 14.13 -17.77 1.96
N ARG A 93 13.03 -17.00 2.00
CA ARG A 93 13.07 -15.56 2.32
C ARG A 93 13.74 -15.24 3.66
N VAL A 94 13.63 -16.11 4.67
CA VAL A 94 14.22 -15.85 6.00
C VAL A 94 15.76 -15.92 5.93
N SER A 95 16.26 -16.86 5.14
CA SER A 95 17.68 -17.05 4.85
C SER A 95 18.20 -15.93 3.95
N LEU A 96 17.42 -15.52 2.95
CA LEU A 96 17.74 -14.40 2.06
C LEU A 96 17.88 -13.07 2.79
N LEU A 97 17.00 -12.80 3.76
CA LEU A 97 17.10 -11.59 4.60
C LEU A 97 18.38 -11.54 5.47
N LYS A 98 19.07 -12.68 5.64
CA LYS A 98 20.36 -12.78 6.36
C LYS A 98 21.55 -12.86 5.39
N MET A 99 21.30 -12.95 4.09
CA MET A 99 22.33 -13.12 3.09
C MET A 99 23.14 -11.83 2.95
N ARG A 100 24.46 -11.97 2.77
CA ARG A 100 25.34 -10.82 2.56
C ARG A 100 25.07 -10.22 1.17
N ARG A 101 24.85 -8.91 1.11
CA ARG A 101 24.79 -8.12 -0.12
C ARG A 101 26.19 -7.95 -0.71
N SER A 102 26.61 -8.90 -1.55
CA SER A 102 27.98 -8.97 -2.09
C SER A 102 28.14 -8.33 -3.47
N THR A 103 27.06 -8.17 -4.22
CA THR A 103 27.04 -7.54 -5.55
C THR A 103 25.89 -6.55 -5.63
N LEU A 104 25.94 -5.63 -6.59
CA LEU A 104 24.83 -4.70 -6.86
C LEU A 104 23.54 -5.45 -7.20
N GLU A 105 23.63 -6.54 -7.95
CA GLU A 105 22.48 -7.38 -8.29
C GLU A 105 21.85 -7.99 -7.03
N THR A 106 22.66 -8.57 -6.15
CA THR A 106 22.18 -9.10 -4.87
C THR A 106 21.61 -8.02 -3.96
N GLU A 107 22.18 -6.82 -3.97
CA GLU A 107 21.62 -5.69 -3.23
C GLU A 107 20.23 -5.31 -3.75
N ILE A 108 20.04 -5.22 -5.07
CA ILE A 108 18.76 -4.91 -5.69
C ILE A 108 17.72 -6.00 -5.39
N ASP A 109 18.06 -7.28 -5.60
CA ASP A 109 17.13 -8.38 -5.37
C ASP A 109 16.67 -8.44 -3.90
N LEU A 110 17.59 -8.26 -2.95
CA LEU A 110 17.26 -8.28 -1.53
C LEU A 110 16.46 -7.05 -1.10
N MET A 111 16.70 -5.89 -1.71
CA MET A 111 15.85 -4.71 -1.50
C MET A 111 14.42 -4.94 -2.02
N GLU A 112 14.26 -5.54 -3.20
CA GLU A 112 12.94 -5.85 -3.76
C GLU A 112 12.20 -6.90 -2.93
N LEU A 113 12.93 -7.91 -2.44
CA LEU A 113 12.39 -8.91 -1.51
C LEU A 113 11.90 -8.26 -0.22
N GLU A 114 12.72 -7.42 0.42
CA GLU A 114 12.36 -6.68 1.64
C GLU A 114 11.12 -5.81 1.43
N PHE A 115 11.08 -5.10 0.31
CA PHE A 115 9.94 -4.26 -0.05
C PHE A 115 8.67 -5.12 -0.25
N ALA A 116 8.75 -6.21 -1.01
CA ALA A 116 7.61 -7.10 -1.27
C ALA A 116 7.05 -7.72 0.03
N ILE A 117 7.92 -8.17 0.94
CA ILE A 117 7.51 -8.66 2.27
C ILE A 117 6.82 -7.55 3.05
N GLY A 118 7.41 -6.35 3.09
CA GLY A 118 6.84 -5.20 3.77
C GLY A 118 5.47 -4.80 3.22
N VAL A 119 5.28 -4.89 1.89
CA VAL A 119 4.00 -4.62 1.24
C VAL A 119 2.95 -5.65 1.67
N LEU A 120 3.28 -6.95 1.64
CA LEU A 120 2.33 -7.99 2.05
C LEU A 120 1.90 -7.83 3.52
N LYS A 121 2.86 -7.56 4.41
CA LYS A 121 2.56 -7.25 5.81
C LYS A 121 1.63 -6.03 5.93
N SER A 122 1.95 -4.96 5.18
CA SER A 122 1.16 -3.74 5.18
C SER A 122 -0.25 -3.92 4.62
N MET A 123 -0.46 -4.85 3.68
CA MET A 123 -1.79 -5.17 3.19
C MET A 123 -2.66 -5.75 4.30
N ASP A 124 -2.09 -6.63 5.13
CA ASP A 124 -2.79 -7.27 6.26
C ASP A 124 -3.11 -6.28 7.39
N GLU A 125 -2.27 -5.27 7.57
CA GLU A 125 -2.42 -4.23 8.59
C GLU A 125 -3.21 -2.99 8.08
N SER A 126 -3.47 -2.90 6.76
CA SER A 126 -4.04 -1.69 6.17
C SER A 126 -5.49 -1.45 6.63
N LYS A 127 -5.75 -0.21 7.05
CA LYS A 127 -7.09 0.23 7.44
C LYS A 127 -7.89 0.67 6.22
N PRO A 128 -9.21 0.48 6.21
CA PRO A 128 -10.06 0.99 5.14
C PRO A 128 -10.07 2.51 5.11
N ILE A 129 -10.19 3.10 3.93
CA ILE A 129 -10.44 4.52 3.77
C ILE A 129 -11.92 4.72 3.46
N TYR A 130 -12.55 5.69 4.13
CA TYR A 130 -13.96 6.02 3.97
C TYR A 130 -14.12 7.41 3.39
N VAL A 131 -14.94 7.53 2.34
CA VAL A 131 -15.31 8.82 1.73
C VAL A 131 -16.78 9.08 1.98
N VAL A 132 -17.07 10.16 2.70
CA VAL A 132 -18.43 10.64 3.00
C VAL A 132 -18.68 11.98 2.33
N LYS A 133 -19.95 12.29 2.06
CA LYS A 133 -20.33 13.63 1.59
C LYS A 133 -20.36 14.58 2.77
N GLY A 134 -19.88 15.82 2.60
CA GLY A 134 -19.86 16.80 3.69
C GLY A 134 -21.23 17.12 4.31
N GLY A 135 -22.31 17.02 3.52
CA GLY A 135 -23.68 17.17 4.00
C GLY A 135 -24.26 15.97 4.75
N ASP A 136 -23.53 14.85 4.78
CA ASP A 136 -23.90 13.61 5.47
C ASP A 136 -22.62 12.89 5.92
N LEU A 137 -22.05 13.35 7.04
CA LEU A 137 -20.84 12.79 7.65
C LEU A 137 -21.09 11.43 8.34
N SER A 138 -22.09 10.68 7.90
CA SER A 138 -22.37 9.34 8.38
C SER A 138 -21.50 8.30 7.68
N ILE A 139 -20.67 7.60 8.45
CA ILE A 139 -19.82 6.51 7.94
C ILE A 139 -20.66 5.34 7.41
N ARG A 140 -21.92 5.21 7.88
CA ARG A 140 -22.86 4.19 7.37
C ARG A 140 -23.14 4.37 5.87
N ASN A 141 -23.04 5.61 5.37
CA ASN A 141 -23.25 5.96 3.97
C ASN A 141 -21.92 6.22 3.25
N ALA A 142 -20.78 5.91 3.87
CA ALA A 142 -19.47 6.13 3.29
C ALA A 142 -19.18 5.15 2.14
N LYS A 143 -18.54 5.66 1.10
CA LYS A 143 -17.88 4.83 0.10
C LYS A 143 -16.54 4.36 0.67
N ARG A 144 -16.39 3.04 0.83
CA ARG A 144 -15.10 2.42 1.14
C ARG A 144 -14.23 2.39 -0.12
N ILE A 145 -12.96 2.76 0.02
CA ILE A 145 -11.92 2.68 -1.01
C ILE A 145 -10.72 1.87 -0.51
#